data_AF-A0A7I8DLC0-F1
#
_entry.id   AF-A0A7I8DLC0-F1
#
_cell.length_a   1.000
_cell.length_b   1.000
_cell.length_c   1.000
_cell.angle_alpha   90.00
_cell.angle_beta   90.00
_cell.angle_gamma   90.00
#
_symmetry.space_group_name_H-M   'P 1'
#
loop_
_entity.id
_entity.type
_entity.pdbx_description
1 polymer ?
#
loop_
_entity_poly.entity_id
_entity_poly.type
_entity_poly.pdbx_seq_one_letter_code
_entity_poly.pdbx_strand_id
1 'polypeptide(L)'
;MALISGLINSNVFNVFLGAIVTFMFTYFLNIKNQGMSYNQKVVDKRFEAYEDIVDTISELGHSITATDVNTLPSQCIFLNEKKNLRISLAIPYIFMTKSDLIEYSINLQKCCSKNVLWIDNKVSAELDFINDYLLNIWKIVEDRSDDDLKILGIVLHQELINFYISVNNIIQEDIYGGKIRKLKSIKYTIKVNNRRYRLLNTSLYKIGLSDLNKWFGDLYQCQECHYVECGKKCPLATYRFINKN
;
A
#
# COMPACT_ATOMS: atom_id res chain seq x y z
N MET A 1 1.31 -31.49 70.99
CA MET A 1 0.36 -30.43 70.55
C MET A 1 0.68 -29.03 71.08
N ALA A 2 1.23 -28.86 72.29
CA ALA A 2 1.51 -27.53 72.86
C ALA A 2 2.63 -26.71 72.17
N LEU A 3 3.60 -27.36 71.49
CA LEU A 3 4.66 -26.65 70.76
C LEU A 3 4.19 -26.05 69.42
N ILE A 4 3.14 -26.62 68.83
CA ILE A 4 2.57 -26.12 67.56
C ILE A 4 1.72 -24.88 67.83
N SER A 5 0.98 -24.84 68.96
CA SER A 5 0.20 -23.67 69.36
C SER A 5 1.05 -22.45 69.76
N GLY A 6 2.27 -22.66 70.29
CA GLY A 6 3.20 -21.57 70.61
C GLY A 6 3.86 -20.93 69.37
N LEU A 7 4.09 -21.72 68.33
CA LEU A 7 4.62 -21.25 67.04
C LEU A 7 3.60 -20.37 66.30
N ILE A 8 2.31 -20.71 66.38
CA ILE A 8 1.22 -19.95 65.74
C ILE A 8 1.02 -18.55 66.38
N ASN A 9 1.39 -18.38 67.66
CA ASN A 9 1.34 -17.09 68.36
C ASN A 9 2.68 -16.32 68.35
N SER A 10 3.68 -16.81 67.62
CA SER A 10 5.01 -16.18 67.60
C SER A 10 5.08 -15.06 66.56
N ASN A 11 5.69 -13.94 66.95
CA ASN A 11 6.05 -12.85 66.02
C ASN A 11 6.84 -13.36 64.79
N VAL A 12 7.55 -14.48 64.94
CA VAL A 12 8.30 -15.15 63.86
C VAL A 12 7.37 -15.70 62.78
N PHE A 13 6.24 -16.31 63.16
CA PHE A 13 5.25 -16.81 62.21
C PHE A 13 4.57 -15.66 61.44
N ASN A 14 4.24 -14.57 62.12
CA ASN A 14 3.69 -13.36 61.48
C ASN A 14 4.71 -12.69 60.52
N VAL A 15 5.99 -12.65 60.88
CA VAL A 15 7.07 -12.17 59.99
C VAL A 15 7.23 -13.08 58.77
N PHE A 16 7.16 -14.39 58.95
CA PHE A 16 7.26 -15.36 57.85
C PHE A 16 6.06 -15.25 56.89
N LEU A 17 4.84 -15.12 57.43
CA LEU A 17 3.63 -14.93 56.64
C LEU A 17 3.65 -13.59 55.89
N GLY A 18 4.11 -12.53 56.54
CA GLY A 18 4.32 -11.21 55.93
C GLY A 18 5.35 -11.24 54.79
N ALA A 19 6.44 -11.99 54.96
CA ALA A 19 7.45 -12.17 53.92
C ALA A 19 6.90 -12.93 52.70
N ILE A 20 6.10 -13.98 52.91
CA ILE A 20 5.45 -14.74 51.83
C ILE A 20 4.46 -13.86 51.06
N VAL A 21 3.60 -13.11 51.76
CA VAL A 21 2.62 -12.22 51.13
C VAL A 21 3.32 -11.13 50.33
N THR A 22 4.37 -10.52 50.89
CA THR A 22 5.17 -9.50 50.19
C THR A 22 5.84 -10.09 48.96
N PHE A 23 6.44 -11.28 49.06
CA PHE A 23 7.05 -11.97 47.94
C PHE A 23 6.05 -12.25 46.81
N MET A 24 4.85 -12.75 47.14
CA MET A 24 3.79 -12.95 46.14
C MET A 24 3.37 -11.62 45.50
N PHE A 25 3.17 -10.56 46.28
CA PHE A 25 2.82 -9.24 45.75
C PHE A 25 3.90 -8.69 44.81
N THR A 26 5.16 -8.76 45.21
CA THR A 26 6.31 -8.34 44.38
C THR A 26 6.40 -9.18 43.10
N TYR A 27 6.18 -10.49 43.19
CA TYR A 27 6.16 -11.38 42.03
C TYR A 27 5.03 -11.03 41.05
N PHE A 28 3.81 -10.81 41.55
CA PHE A 28 2.68 -10.37 40.73
C PHE A 28 2.93 -9.00 40.09
N LEU A 29 3.49 -8.04 40.83
CA LEU A 29 3.87 -6.73 40.29
C LEU A 29 4.95 -6.83 39.22
N ASN A 30 5.96 -7.69 39.42
CA ASN A 30 7.03 -7.91 38.45
C ASN A 30 6.51 -8.57 37.17
N ILE A 31 5.64 -9.58 37.25
CA ILE A 31 4.99 -10.17 36.08
C ILE A 31 4.18 -9.13 35.33
N LYS A 32 3.40 -8.32 36.06
CA LYS A 32 2.57 -7.26 35.45
C LYS A 32 3.43 -6.21 34.76
N ASN A 33 4.54 -5.80 35.37
CA ASN A 33 5.48 -4.83 34.80
C ASN A 33 6.23 -5.39 33.58
N GLN A 34 6.67 -6.66 33.62
CA GLN A 34 7.27 -7.34 32.47
C GLN A 34 6.27 -7.49 31.32
N GLY A 35 5.02 -7.86 31.62
CA GLY A 35 3.94 -7.94 30.63
C GLY A 35 3.62 -6.58 30.00
N MET A 36 3.61 -5.50 30.78
CA MET A 36 3.48 -4.13 30.26
C MET A 36 4.67 -3.73 29.36
N SER A 37 5.90 -4.04 29.76
CA SER A 37 7.10 -3.78 28.95
C SER A 37 7.09 -4.56 27.63
N TYR A 38 6.66 -5.82 27.64
CA TYR A 38 6.53 -6.62 26.42
C TYR A 38 5.45 -6.08 25.49
N ASN A 39 4.26 -5.74 26.03
CA ASN A 39 3.19 -5.13 25.24
C ASN A 39 3.62 -3.79 24.64
N GLN A 40 4.41 -2.99 25.36
CA GLN A 40 4.94 -1.74 24.83
C GLN A 40 5.87 -2.00 23.64
N LYS A 41 6.83 -2.94 23.77
CA LYS A 41 7.72 -3.31 22.66
C LYS A 41 6.97 -3.80 21.43
N VAL A 42 5.89 -4.57 21.62
CA VAL A 42 5.03 -5.02 20.52
C VAL A 42 4.36 -3.82 19.84
N VAL A 43 3.79 -2.90 20.63
CA VAL A 43 3.16 -1.69 20.10
C VAL A 43 4.18 -0.85 19.32
N ASP A 44 5.38 -0.65 19.86
CA ASP A 44 6.44 0.10 19.19
C ASP A 44 6.83 -0.54 17.86
N LYS A 45 7.01 -1.88 17.82
CA LYS A 45 7.28 -2.61 16.56
C LYS A 45 6.16 -2.52 15.54
N ARG A 46 4.91 -2.44 15.98
CA ARG A 46 3.77 -2.25 15.08
C ARG A 46 3.71 -0.83 14.53
N PHE A 47 4.07 0.17 15.32
CA PHE A 47 4.20 1.54 14.83
C PHE A 47 5.32 1.66 13.80
N GLU A 48 6.52 1.16 14.10
CA GLU A 48 7.64 1.11 13.15
C GLU A 48 7.23 0.43 11.83
N ALA A 49 6.52 -0.70 11.91
CA ALA A 49 6.05 -1.42 10.73
C ALA A 49 5.03 -0.63 9.90
N TYR A 50 4.12 0.11 10.55
CA TYR A 50 3.16 0.96 9.85
C TYR A 50 3.82 2.21 9.24
N GLU A 51 4.80 2.80 9.91
CA GLU A 51 5.61 3.90 9.34
C GLU A 51 6.33 3.44 8.07
N ASP A 52 7.06 2.32 8.13
CA ASP A 52 7.73 1.72 6.96
C ASP A 52 6.76 1.52 5.77
N ILE A 53 5.54 1.05 6.05
CA ILE A 53 4.51 0.81 5.02
C ILE A 53 3.99 2.13 4.45
N VAL A 54 3.68 3.10 5.30
CA VAL A 54 3.17 4.41 4.87
C VAL A 54 4.22 5.10 4.00
N ASP A 55 5.48 5.08 4.41
CA ASP A 55 6.59 5.66 3.65
C ASP A 55 6.68 5.00 2.27
N THR A 56 6.66 3.66 2.21
CA THR A 56 6.73 2.92 0.94
C THR A 56 5.52 3.20 0.03
N ILE A 57 4.30 3.30 0.58
CA ILE A 57 3.09 3.49 -0.24
C ILE A 57 2.88 4.95 -0.62
N SER A 58 3.44 5.89 0.13
CA SER A 58 3.38 7.32 -0.20
C SER A 58 3.92 7.62 -1.60
N GLU A 59 4.87 6.82 -2.08
CA GLU A 59 5.42 6.91 -3.44
C GLU A 59 4.37 6.71 -4.54
N LEU A 60 3.25 6.02 -4.28
CA LEU A 60 2.11 5.93 -5.22
C LEU A 60 1.44 7.28 -5.44
N GLY A 61 1.48 8.16 -4.43
CA GLY A 61 0.93 9.50 -4.47
C GLY A 61 1.91 10.53 -5.03
N HIS A 62 3.19 10.21 -5.14
CA HIS A 62 4.19 11.11 -5.71
C HIS A 62 4.06 11.15 -7.23
N SER A 63 4.07 12.36 -7.80
CA SER A 63 3.95 12.56 -9.24
C SER A 63 4.67 13.80 -9.72
N ILE A 64 5.01 13.82 -11.01
CA ILE A 64 5.50 15.00 -11.72
C ILE A 64 4.39 15.50 -12.63
N THR A 65 4.27 16.81 -12.81
CA THR A 65 3.36 17.38 -13.82
C THR A 65 3.82 16.96 -15.22
N ALA A 66 2.92 16.43 -16.03
CA ALA A 66 3.20 15.98 -17.41
C ALA A 66 3.77 17.08 -18.31
N THR A 67 3.54 18.35 -17.97
CA THR A 67 4.11 19.54 -18.63
C THR A 67 5.62 19.65 -18.43
N ASP A 68 6.15 19.15 -17.31
CA ASP A 68 7.56 19.31 -16.94
C ASP A 68 8.46 18.26 -17.61
N VAL A 69 7.87 17.17 -18.11
CA VAL A 69 8.60 15.99 -18.60
C VAL A 69 8.78 16.01 -20.14
N ASN A 70 8.35 17.06 -20.84
CA ASN A 70 8.34 17.13 -22.33
C ASN A 70 7.67 15.92 -23.02
N THR A 71 6.97 15.07 -22.27
CA THR A 71 6.36 13.82 -22.76
C THR A 71 5.03 14.06 -23.43
N LEU A 72 4.39 15.20 -23.19
CA LEU A 72 3.15 15.60 -23.84
C LEU A 72 3.26 17.07 -24.21
N PRO A 73 3.14 17.44 -25.51
CA PRO A 73 2.99 18.83 -25.91
C PRO A 73 1.90 19.49 -25.08
N SER A 74 2.11 20.73 -24.63
CA SER A 74 1.14 21.54 -23.88
C SER A 74 -0.25 21.64 -24.53
N GLN A 75 -0.32 21.40 -25.84
CA GLN A 75 -1.53 21.37 -26.66
C GLN A 75 -2.22 19.99 -26.79
N CYS A 76 -1.69 18.92 -26.17
CA CYS A 76 -2.35 17.60 -26.14
C CYS A 76 -3.48 17.58 -25.12
N ILE A 77 -4.71 17.68 -25.61
CA ILE A 77 -5.92 17.50 -24.82
C ILE A 77 -6.40 16.08 -25.03
N PHE A 78 -6.44 15.27 -23.98
CA PHE A 78 -7.01 13.93 -24.06
C PHE A 78 -8.53 14.00 -24.02
N LEU A 79 -9.18 13.86 -25.17
CA LEU A 79 -10.63 13.76 -25.27
C LEU A 79 -11.04 12.29 -25.27
N ASN A 80 -11.37 11.74 -24.09
CA ASN A 80 -12.10 10.46 -24.03
C ASN A 80 -13.60 10.75 -24.05
N GLU A 81 -14.15 11.04 -25.23
CA GLU A 81 -15.58 11.41 -25.41
C GLU A 81 -16.56 10.31 -24.96
N LYS A 82 -16.09 9.06 -24.77
CA LYS A 82 -16.93 7.92 -24.36
C LYS A 82 -16.86 7.56 -22.88
N LYS A 83 -15.90 8.07 -22.12
CA LYS A 83 -15.77 7.77 -20.70
C LYS A 83 -15.27 9.01 -19.97
N ASN A 84 -16.01 9.44 -18.94
CA ASN A 84 -15.66 10.51 -17.98
C ASN A 84 -14.39 10.18 -17.15
N LEU A 85 -13.31 9.74 -17.79
CA LEU A 85 -12.02 9.55 -17.16
C LEU A 85 -11.42 10.94 -17.00
N ARG A 86 -11.35 11.41 -15.76
CA ARG A 86 -10.56 12.59 -15.41
C ARG A 86 -9.10 12.17 -15.54
N ILE A 87 -8.47 12.63 -16.61
CA ILE A 87 -7.08 12.37 -16.89
C ILE A 87 -6.27 13.33 -16.01
N SER A 88 -5.39 12.78 -15.18
CA SER A 88 -4.49 13.58 -14.37
C SER A 88 -3.44 14.23 -15.27
N LEU A 89 -3.13 15.50 -15.08
CA LEU A 89 -1.93 16.11 -15.68
C LEU A 89 -0.66 15.71 -14.92
N ALA A 90 -0.71 14.68 -14.07
CA ALA A 90 0.41 14.21 -13.29
C ALA A 90 0.75 12.76 -13.63
N ILE A 91 2.05 12.50 -13.83
CA ILE A 91 2.63 11.18 -14.07
C ILE A 91 3.14 10.67 -12.72
N PRO A 92 2.63 9.54 -12.19
CA PRO A 92 3.19 8.95 -10.98
C PRO A 92 4.66 8.54 -11.20
N TYR A 93 5.53 8.80 -10.23
CA TYR A 93 6.98 8.52 -10.39
C TYR A 93 7.27 7.07 -10.73
N ILE A 94 6.51 6.14 -10.15
CA ILE A 94 6.67 4.70 -10.40
C ILE A 94 6.36 4.29 -11.86
N PHE A 95 5.82 5.19 -12.68
CA PHE A 95 5.54 4.99 -14.12
C PHE A 95 6.52 5.76 -15.03
N MET A 96 7.59 6.37 -14.48
CA MET A 96 8.55 7.13 -15.28
C MET A 96 9.37 6.25 -16.22
N THR A 97 9.82 5.10 -15.72
CA THR A 97 10.48 4.05 -16.50
C THR A 97 10.00 2.68 -16.03
N LYS A 98 10.18 1.66 -16.86
CA LYS A 98 9.99 0.25 -16.43
C LYS A 98 10.85 -0.11 -15.22
N SER A 99 12.05 0.46 -15.11
CA SER A 99 12.93 0.23 -13.95
C SER A 99 12.30 0.74 -12.67
N ASP A 100 11.71 1.95 -12.70
CA ASP A 100 11.04 2.54 -11.53
C ASP A 100 9.86 1.68 -11.06
N LEU A 101 9.06 1.16 -12.00
CA LEU A 101 7.93 0.27 -11.67
C LEU A 101 8.40 -1.03 -11.01
N ILE A 102 9.47 -1.64 -11.54
CA ILE A 102 10.04 -2.89 -11.01
C ILE A 102 10.66 -2.64 -9.64
N GLU A 103 11.46 -1.58 -9.51
CA GLU A 103 12.10 -1.18 -8.27
C GLU A 103 11.07 -0.94 -7.18
N TYR A 104 10.02 -0.18 -7.49
CA TYR A 104 8.89 0.03 -6.59
C TYR A 104 8.25 -1.28 -6.13
N SER A 105 7.94 -2.16 -7.09
CA SER A 105 7.30 -3.46 -6.80
C SER A 105 8.18 -4.33 -5.90
N ILE A 106 9.49 -4.34 -6.12
CA ILE A 106 10.45 -5.05 -5.27
C ILE A 106 10.51 -4.44 -3.87
N ASN A 107 10.55 -3.10 -3.77
CA ASN A 107 10.62 -2.40 -2.48
C ASN A 107 9.34 -2.63 -1.66
N LEU A 108 8.17 -2.59 -2.30
CA LEU A 108 6.90 -2.93 -1.68
C LEU A 108 6.90 -4.37 -1.14
N GLN A 109 7.36 -5.34 -1.93
CA GLN A 109 7.41 -6.74 -1.50
C GLN A 109 8.40 -6.96 -0.34
N LYS A 110 9.56 -6.29 -0.36
CA LYS A 110 10.53 -6.30 0.74
C LYS A 110 9.92 -5.71 2.01
N CYS A 111 9.25 -4.56 1.90
CA CYS A 111 8.56 -3.91 3.01
C CYS A 111 7.49 -4.83 3.61
N CYS A 112 6.65 -5.44 2.78
CA CYS A 112 5.64 -6.41 3.21
C CYS A 112 6.27 -7.59 3.97
N SER A 113 7.35 -8.16 3.42
CA SER A 113 8.02 -9.33 4.00
C SER A 113 8.70 -9.01 5.33
N LYS A 114 9.33 -7.84 5.43
CA LYS A 114 9.96 -7.34 6.66
C LYS A 114 8.94 -7.16 7.78
N ASN A 115 7.73 -6.71 7.43
CA ASN A 115 6.71 -6.28 8.38
C ASN A 115 5.57 -7.29 8.60
N VAL A 116 5.62 -8.48 7.97
CA VAL A 116 4.52 -9.46 7.95
C VAL A 116 4.00 -9.87 9.34
N LEU A 117 4.87 -9.91 10.35
CA LEU A 117 4.49 -10.30 11.71
C LEU A 117 3.78 -9.19 12.50
N TRP A 118 3.88 -7.95 12.05
CA TRP A 118 3.51 -6.75 12.81
C TRP A 118 2.26 -6.05 12.26
N ILE A 119 1.83 -6.41 11.06
CA ILE A 119 0.75 -5.74 10.33
C ILE A 119 -0.58 -6.48 10.49
N ASP A 120 -1.69 -5.74 10.53
CA ASP A 120 -3.02 -6.38 10.55
C ASP A 120 -3.33 -7.03 9.18
N ASN A 121 -4.12 -8.11 9.21
CA ASN A 121 -4.54 -8.83 8.02
C ASN A 121 -5.25 -7.94 6.99
N LYS A 122 -5.97 -6.90 7.42
CA LYS A 122 -6.58 -5.94 6.49
C LYS A 122 -5.52 -5.18 5.69
N VAL A 123 -4.46 -4.73 6.37
CA VAL A 123 -3.32 -4.04 5.73
C VAL A 123 -2.65 -5.01 4.77
N SER A 124 -2.26 -6.20 5.25
CA SER A 124 -1.65 -7.24 4.41
C SER A 124 -2.48 -7.55 3.15
N ALA A 125 -3.80 -7.71 3.29
CA ALA A 125 -4.68 -7.99 2.16
C ALA A 125 -4.75 -6.84 1.15
N GLU A 126 -4.65 -5.59 1.60
CA GLU A 126 -4.63 -4.42 0.72
C GLU A 126 -3.28 -4.29 0.00
N LEU A 127 -2.15 -4.52 0.69
CA LEU A 127 -0.82 -4.56 0.07
C LEU A 127 -0.71 -5.65 -0.98
N ASP A 128 -1.22 -6.84 -0.68
CA ASP A 128 -1.32 -7.95 -1.62
C ASP A 128 -2.14 -7.54 -2.86
N PHE A 129 -3.28 -6.87 -2.67
CA PHE A 129 -4.08 -6.37 -3.79
C PHE A 129 -3.30 -5.38 -4.67
N ILE A 130 -2.55 -4.45 -4.07
CA ILE A 130 -1.69 -3.51 -4.79
C ILE A 130 -0.60 -4.27 -5.58
N ASN A 131 0.06 -5.27 -4.99
CA ASN A 131 1.04 -6.10 -5.68
C ASN A 131 0.45 -6.80 -6.91
N ASP A 132 -0.74 -7.41 -6.80
CA ASP A 132 -1.42 -8.01 -7.96
C ASP A 132 -1.74 -6.97 -9.03
N TYR A 133 -2.13 -5.78 -8.61
CA TYR A 133 -2.47 -4.68 -9.51
C TYR A 133 -1.25 -4.24 -10.33
N LEU A 134 -0.10 -4.03 -9.67
CA LEU A 134 1.16 -3.69 -10.31
C LEU A 134 1.68 -4.79 -11.23
N LEU A 135 1.53 -6.06 -10.83
CA LEU A 135 1.88 -7.20 -11.70
C LEU A 135 1.04 -7.24 -12.98
N ASN A 136 -0.25 -6.87 -12.89
CA ASN A 136 -1.09 -6.78 -14.08
C ASN A 136 -0.71 -5.59 -14.96
N ILE A 137 -0.32 -4.46 -14.38
CA ILE A 137 0.26 -3.33 -15.13
C ILE A 137 1.52 -3.78 -15.86
N TRP A 138 2.44 -4.47 -15.17
CA TRP A 138 3.67 -4.98 -15.77
C TRP A 138 3.38 -5.85 -17.01
N LYS A 139 2.44 -6.80 -16.91
CA LYS A 139 2.03 -7.65 -18.03
C LYS A 139 1.47 -6.87 -19.24
N ILE A 140 0.89 -5.70 -19.03
CA ILE A 140 0.37 -4.85 -20.11
C ILE A 140 1.51 -4.13 -20.85
N VAL A 141 2.55 -3.74 -20.11
CA VAL A 141 3.60 -2.82 -20.57
C VAL A 141 4.96 -3.47 -20.81
N GLU A 142 5.15 -4.76 -20.50
CA GLU A 142 6.45 -5.44 -20.58
C GLU A 142 7.08 -5.36 -21.97
N ASP A 143 6.28 -5.45 -23.03
CA ASP A 143 6.72 -5.34 -24.43
C ASP A 143 6.53 -3.93 -25.04
N ARG A 144 6.23 -2.93 -24.21
CA ARG A 144 5.88 -1.56 -24.63
C ARG A 144 7.00 -0.54 -24.37
N SER A 145 6.85 0.69 -24.85
CA SER A 145 7.81 1.75 -24.55
C SER A 145 7.60 2.32 -23.14
N ASP A 146 8.60 3.02 -22.58
CA ASP A 146 8.42 3.78 -21.33
C ASP A 146 7.38 4.90 -21.50
N ASP A 147 7.17 5.41 -22.72
CA ASP A 147 6.15 6.44 -22.96
C ASP A 147 4.72 5.87 -22.87
N ASP A 148 4.50 4.62 -23.31
CA ASP A 148 3.24 3.92 -23.08
C ASP A 148 2.97 3.72 -21.58
N LEU A 149 4.02 3.42 -20.80
CA LEU A 149 3.93 3.28 -19.35
C LEU A 149 3.50 4.60 -18.71
N LYS A 150 4.11 5.73 -19.09
CA LYS A 150 3.72 7.05 -18.58
C LYS A 150 2.27 7.40 -18.89
N ILE A 151 1.82 7.12 -20.12
CA ILE A 151 0.41 7.33 -20.53
C ILE A 151 -0.53 6.49 -19.66
N LEU A 152 -0.18 5.22 -19.42
CA LEU A 152 -0.94 4.36 -18.52
C LEU A 152 -0.95 4.94 -17.10
N GLY A 153 0.17 5.41 -16.59
CA GLY A 153 0.30 6.05 -15.28
C GLY A 153 -0.62 7.26 -15.11
N ILE A 154 -0.74 8.11 -16.13
CA ILE A 154 -1.66 9.27 -16.16
C ILE A 154 -3.12 8.83 -15.98
N VAL A 155 -3.54 7.76 -16.67
CA VAL A 155 -4.90 7.22 -16.59
C VAL A 155 -5.17 6.60 -15.22
N LEU A 156 -4.18 5.91 -14.66
CA LEU A 156 -4.32 5.17 -13.40
C LEU A 156 -4.03 6.01 -12.15
N HIS A 157 -3.52 7.23 -12.30
CA HIS A 157 -3.03 8.07 -11.20
C HIS A 157 -4.03 8.19 -10.03
N GLN A 158 -5.31 8.47 -10.32
CA GLN A 158 -6.33 8.57 -9.26
C GLN A 158 -6.57 7.25 -8.53
N GLU A 159 -6.46 6.10 -9.22
CA GLU A 159 -6.59 4.79 -8.57
C GLU A 159 -5.41 4.49 -7.65
N LEU A 160 -4.20 4.87 -8.03
CA LEU A 160 -3.01 4.73 -7.18
C LEU A 160 -3.13 5.59 -5.91
N ILE A 161 -3.58 6.83 -6.04
CA ILE A 161 -3.89 7.70 -4.89
C ILE A 161 -4.94 7.04 -3.99
N ASN A 162 -5.99 6.45 -4.57
CA ASN A 162 -7.02 5.79 -3.79
C ASN A 162 -6.48 4.57 -3.02
N PHE A 163 -5.49 3.85 -3.57
CA PHE A 163 -4.83 2.76 -2.85
C PHE A 163 -4.03 3.27 -1.66
N TYR A 164 -3.26 4.35 -1.85
CA TYR A 164 -2.57 5.02 -0.75
C TYR A 164 -3.54 5.44 0.37
N ILE A 165 -4.64 6.12 0.02
CA ILE A 165 -5.67 6.55 0.97
C ILE A 165 -6.31 5.33 1.66
N SER A 166 -6.60 4.27 0.91
CA SER A 166 -7.18 3.03 1.43
C SER A 166 -6.30 2.41 2.53
N VAL A 167 -5.00 2.25 2.27
CA VAL A 167 -4.07 1.68 3.26
C VAL A 167 -3.94 2.58 4.49
N ASN A 168 -3.79 3.89 4.30
CA ASN A 168 -3.74 4.85 5.41
C ASN A 168 -4.98 4.78 6.30
N ASN A 169 -6.18 4.70 5.70
CA ASN A 169 -7.42 4.60 6.46
C ASN A 169 -7.47 3.30 7.29
N ILE A 170 -7.01 2.17 6.74
CA ILE A 170 -6.95 0.89 7.47
C ILE A 170 -5.96 1.00 8.65
N ILE A 171 -4.79 1.60 8.44
CA ILE A 171 -3.78 1.80 9.48
C ILE A 171 -4.31 2.71 10.59
N GLN A 172 -4.93 3.84 10.23
CA GLN A 172 -5.55 4.75 11.20
C GLN A 172 -6.67 4.06 12.00
N GLU A 173 -7.52 3.24 11.36
CA GLU A 173 -8.54 2.45 12.04
C GLU A 173 -7.92 1.49 13.07
N ASP A 174 -6.76 0.91 12.78
CA ASP A 174 -6.09 -0.03 13.68
C ASP A 174 -5.40 0.68 14.87
N ILE A 175 -4.77 1.83 14.61
CA ILE A 175 -4.13 2.69 15.63
C ILE A 175 -5.20 3.29 16.57
N TYR A 176 -6.15 4.04 16.03
CA TYR A 176 -7.14 4.77 16.83
C TYR A 176 -8.26 3.88 17.35
N GLY A 177 -8.51 2.73 16.72
CA GLY A 177 -9.46 1.72 17.21
C GLY A 177 -8.95 0.89 18.40
N GLY A 178 -7.74 1.18 18.91
CA GLY A 178 -7.16 0.49 20.07
C GLY A 178 -6.76 -0.98 19.79
N LYS A 179 -6.79 -1.39 18.53
CA LYS A 179 -6.42 -2.75 18.08
C LYS A 179 -4.91 -2.95 18.05
N ILE A 180 -4.13 -1.87 18.02
CA ILE A 180 -2.66 -1.89 18.05
C ILE A 180 -2.10 -2.62 19.29
N ARG A 181 -2.80 -2.56 20.43
CA ARG A 181 -2.37 -3.14 21.72
C ARG A 181 -2.62 -4.65 21.86
N LYS A 182 -3.34 -5.27 20.92
CA LYS A 182 -3.66 -6.71 20.99
C LYS A 182 -2.73 -7.50 20.08
N LEU A 183 -1.93 -8.40 20.66
CA LEU A 183 -1.28 -9.49 19.92
C LEU A 183 -2.39 -10.36 19.33
N LYS A 184 -2.58 -10.29 18.01
CA LYS A 184 -3.51 -11.19 17.32
C LYS A 184 -2.74 -12.38 16.79
N SER A 185 -3.29 -13.57 17.01
CA SER A 185 -2.91 -14.73 16.21
C SER A 185 -3.31 -14.46 14.75
N ILE A 186 -2.35 -14.66 13.84
CA ILE A 186 -2.56 -14.50 12.41
C ILE A 186 -3.58 -15.56 11.97
N LYS A 187 -4.85 -15.16 11.80
CA LYS A 187 -5.83 -15.98 11.10
C LYS A 187 -5.85 -15.54 9.64
N TYR A 188 -5.10 -16.24 8.78
CA TYR A 188 -5.20 -16.11 7.33
C TYR A 188 -6.57 -16.61 6.87
N THR A 189 -7.59 -15.74 6.94
CA THR A 189 -8.88 -15.96 6.29
C THR A 189 -9.15 -14.79 5.38
N ILE A 190 -8.34 -14.65 4.32
CA ILE A 190 -8.64 -13.76 3.20
C ILE A 190 -9.62 -14.52 2.30
N LYS A 191 -10.83 -13.99 2.11
CA LYS A 191 -11.76 -14.50 1.10
C LYS A 191 -11.21 -14.13 -0.29
N VAL A 192 -10.42 -15.02 -0.89
CA VAL A 192 -9.82 -14.89 -2.24
C VAL A 192 -10.80 -14.37 -3.29
N ASN A 193 -12.08 -14.76 -3.19
CA ASN A 193 -13.14 -14.32 -4.10
C ASN A 193 -13.39 -12.80 -4.10
N ASN A 194 -13.19 -12.11 -2.98
CA ASN A 194 -13.39 -10.66 -2.90
C ASN A 194 -12.26 -9.89 -3.63
N ARG A 195 -11.03 -10.42 -3.61
CA ARG A 195 -9.86 -9.82 -4.26
C ARG A 195 -10.00 -9.84 -5.79
N ARG A 196 -10.37 -10.99 -6.37
CA ARG A 196 -10.62 -11.11 -7.82
C ARG A 196 -11.76 -10.20 -8.28
N TYR A 197 -12.86 -10.13 -7.52
CA TYR A 197 -13.97 -9.24 -7.83
C TYR A 197 -13.57 -7.76 -7.79
N ARG A 198 -12.82 -7.32 -6.77
CA ARG A 198 -12.29 -5.95 -6.70
C ARG A 198 -11.40 -5.63 -7.90
N LEU A 199 -10.52 -6.56 -8.26
CA LEU A 199 -9.59 -6.40 -9.37
C LEU A 199 -10.33 -6.21 -10.71
N LEU A 200 -11.36 -7.02 -10.98
CA LEU A 200 -12.22 -6.91 -12.18
C LEU A 200 -12.97 -5.56 -12.27
N ASN A 201 -13.11 -4.84 -11.17
CA ASN A 201 -13.83 -3.57 -11.09
C ASN A 201 -12.92 -2.33 -11.18
N THR A 202 -11.61 -2.50 -11.28
CA THR A 202 -10.65 -1.41 -11.50
C THR A 202 -10.70 -0.90 -12.93
N SER A 203 -10.17 0.30 -13.17
CA SER A 203 -10.03 0.85 -14.51
C SER A 203 -9.15 -0.05 -15.38
N LEU A 204 -8.12 -0.68 -14.77
CA LEU A 204 -7.26 -1.70 -15.39
C LEU A 204 -8.03 -2.87 -16.06
N TYR A 205 -9.15 -3.30 -15.46
CA TYR A 205 -9.94 -4.40 -16.01
C TYR A 205 -11.16 -3.92 -16.81
N LYS A 206 -11.76 -2.79 -16.44
CA LYS A 206 -12.91 -2.20 -17.14
C LYS A 206 -12.57 -1.69 -18.54
N ILE A 207 -11.33 -1.34 -18.80
CA ILE A 207 -10.85 -0.95 -20.14
C ILE A 207 -10.48 -2.20 -20.96
N GLY A 208 -10.28 -3.33 -20.29
CA GLY A 208 -10.02 -4.65 -20.89
C GLY A 208 -8.52 -4.92 -20.99
N LEU A 209 -8.05 -5.97 -20.30
CA LEU A 209 -6.68 -6.46 -20.44
C LEU A 209 -6.37 -7.00 -21.84
N SER A 210 -7.40 -7.45 -22.56
CA SER A 210 -7.27 -8.13 -23.86
C SER A 210 -7.33 -7.19 -25.06
N ASP A 211 -7.69 -5.93 -24.87
CA ASP A 211 -7.86 -4.97 -25.96
C ASP A 211 -7.02 -3.72 -25.68
N LEU A 212 -5.71 -3.87 -25.86
CA LEU A 212 -4.70 -2.82 -25.67
C LEU A 212 -5.00 -1.57 -26.50
N ASN A 213 -5.67 -1.72 -27.65
CA ASN A 213 -6.15 -0.60 -28.46
C ASN A 213 -7.23 0.24 -27.75
N LYS A 214 -7.85 -0.23 -26.65
CA LYS A 214 -8.74 0.60 -25.82
C LYS A 214 -8.00 1.46 -24.80
N TRP A 215 -6.77 1.08 -24.45
CA TRP A 215 -5.90 1.85 -23.58
C TRP A 215 -5.20 2.97 -24.34
N PHE A 216 -4.78 2.67 -25.57
CA PHE A 216 -3.91 3.52 -26.38
C PHE A 216 -4.53 3.97 -27.71
N GLY A 217 -5.72 3.46 -28.08
CA GLY A 217 -6.39 3.83 -29.33
C GLY A 217 -7.14 5.15 -29.24
N ASP A 218 -7.31 5.78 -30.42
CA ASP A 218 -7.77 7.14 -30.67
C ASP A 218 -7.71 8.09 -29.47
N LEU A 219 -6.49 8.29 -28.94
CA LEU A 219 -6.16 9.48 -28.18
C LEU A 219 -6.27 10.65 -29.17
N TYR A 220 -7.48 11.19 -29.30
CA TYR A 220 -7.81 12.17 -30.32
C TYR A 220 -6.97 13.43 -30.15
N GLN A 221 -6.44 13.86 -31.30
CA GLN A 221 -5.83 15.15 -31.63
C GLN A 221 -5.74 16.17 -30.50
N CYS A 222 -4.51 16.39 -30.06
CA CYS A 222 -4.00 17.74 -29.82
C CYS A 222 -4.67 18.73 -30.80
N GLN A 223 -5.40 19.72 -30.27
CA GLN A 223 -6.16 20.67 -31.09
C GLN A 223 -5.25 21.45 -32.07
N GLU A 224 -3.95 21.53 -31.77
CA GLU A 224 -2.94 22.18 -32.61
C GLU A 224 -2.09 21.20 -33.45
N CYS A 225 -2.31 19.89 -33.41
CA CYS A 225 -1.59 18.92 -34.25
C CYS A 225 -1.91 19.04 -35.75
N HIS A 226 -2.78 19.99 -36.13
CA HIS A 226 -2.95 20.41 -37.53
C HIS A 226 -1.73 21.17 -38.07
N TYR A 227 -0.86 21.70 -37.21
CA TYR A 227 0.38 22.35 -37.62
C TYR A 227 1.52 21.32 -37.73
N VAL A 228 2.11 21.23 -38.93
CA VAL A 228 3.15 20.28 -39.36
C VAL A 228 4.34 20.18 -38.40
N GLU A 229 4.60 21.23 -37.61
CA GLU A 229 5.72 21.28 -36.66
C GLU A 229 5.45 20.52 -35.35
N CYS A 230 4.18 20.39 -34.92
CA CYS A 230 3.83 19.65 -33.70
C CYS A 230 3.90 18.12 -33.95
N GLY A 231 3.60 17.67 -35.17
CA GLY A 231 3.56 16.24 -35.53
C GLY A 231 4.90 15.50 -35.44
N LYS A 232 6.04 16.19 -35.53
CA LYS A 232 7.38 15.55 -35.40
C LYS A 232 7.88 15.46 -33.96
N LYS A 233 7.33 16.26 -33.04
CA LYS A 233 7.74 16.30 -31.63
C LYS A 233 6.66 15.79 -30.68
N CYS A 234 5.45 15.53 -31.17
CA CYS A 234 4.36 14.97 -30.39
C CYS A 234 4.49 13.43 -30.37
N PRO A 235 4.80 12.80 -29.22
CA PRO A 235 4.93 11.35 -29.14
C PRO A 235 3.61 10.61 -29.44
N LEU A 236 2.47 11.32 -29.36
CA LEU A 236 1.15 10.80 -29.76
C LEU A 236 0.89 10.87 -31.28
N ALA A 237 1.57 11.74 -32.03
CA ALA A 237 1.39 11.85 -33.48
C ALA A 237 2.01 10.68 -34.26
N THR A 238 3.05 10.05 -33.69
CA THR A 238 3.69 8.85 -34.23
C THR A 238 2.80 7.61 -34.20
N TYR A 239 1.80 7.54 -33.32
CA TYR A 239 0.88 6.39 -33.23
C TYR A 239 -0.12 6.31 -34.40
N ARG A 240 -0.32 7.39 -35.17
CA ARG A 240 -1.24 7.40 -36.32
C ARG A 240 -0.76 6.55 -37.51
N PHE A 241 0.52 6.18 -37.57
CA PHE A 241 1.10 5.54 -38.77
C PHE A 241 1.26 4.03 -38.70
N ILE A 242 1.02 3.39 -37.55
CA ILE A 242 1.27 1.94 -37.40
C ILE A 242 0.01 1.09 -37.65
N ASN A 243 -1.20 1.66 -37.57
CA ASN A 243 -2.46 0.90 -37.69
C ASN A 243 -3.38 1.40 -38.82
N LYS A 244 -2.85 1.53 -40.04
CA LYS A 244 -3.66 1.53 -41.26
C LYS A 244 -3.04 0.63 -42.32
N ASN A 245 -3.32 -0.68 -42.19
CA ASN A 245 -3.51 -1.57 -43.33
C ASN A 245 -4.97 -2.01 -43.32
#